data_AF-A5KZT2-F1
#
_entry.id   AF-A5KZT2-F1
#
_cell.length_a   1.000
_cell.length_b   1.000
_cell.length_c   1.000
_cell.angle_alpha   90.00
_cell.angle_beta   90.00
_cell.angle_gamma   90.00
#
_symmetry.space_group_name_H-M   'P 1'
#
loop_
_entity.id
_entity.type
_entity.pdbx_description
1 polymer ?
#
loop_
_entity_poly.entity_id
_entity_poly.type
_entity_poly.pdbx_seq_one_letter_code
_entity_poly.pdbx_strand_id
1 'polypeptide(L)'
;MKKNNLRYTGDLVLQGISEENIGMLKNITSENCVVNLESPFVLREHKKIKDKVCLHSDSETVSILKEVSPYLVNLSNNHINDFGLESAKFTMDHLIVSGLSIFGCGVDGDTNHIAIDSSRKVINVAYTDRSADLTGNKLHCDSFFYGPKPVNYAELIELREKHPDYVIIVSVHWGLEDIDLPTPNVREIAKKIAKTDVDVIIGHHPHIIQPCEMIDNTHVYYSLGNLYFPEIKYDLGSQEITKKQLPHQMRGLIVDITYTSRDDLKVETCKAINQGEYLSLESYTLPRLNQKMYSFEYKIKSAIRLINIYRDDFFTKVSKKIKSLILNVMATRIKDEHFIKIVFYKALGYPLNLNAPRTLNEKLQWSKLNLVNEKLTMCADKLAVREYISEKIGDEYLVPVVKEILDIDSLTIDDLPEFPFIIKANHTSGTYKIVWNRHNIDIENLKSECRKWLQLDYTKYNKEYQYKSIERKIFIEKLLIDENGKIPSDIKFSCIHGNVEIIHVDSNKEKTHLRNNYSREWLPLDFDWPSDIPKGAIIEKPKNLEKLVYLAEEIAAEFPFVRVDFYTLNDKIYFGEVTFHPTSGMGQFSDYKYDLYYGDKLNFKAGLSV
;
A
#
# COMPACT_ATOMS: atom_id res chain seq x y z
N MET A 1 28.51 -37.90 -35.63
CA MET A 1 28.68 -36.78 -34.68
C MET A 1 28.00 -37.16 -33.37
N LYS A 2 28.55 -36.81 -32.20
CA LYS A 2 27.92 -37.08 -30.90
C LYS A 2 26.64 -36.24 -30.80
N LYS A 3 25.49 -36.87 -30.48
CA LYS A 3 24.23 -36.14 -30.26
C LYS A 3 24.34 -35.38 -28.94
N ASN A 4 24.24 -34.05 -29.00
CA ASN A 4 24.15 -33.22 -27.81
C ASN A 4 22.72 -33.23 -27.28
N ASN A 5 22.60 -33.14 -25.97
CA ASN A 5 21.33 -32.97 -25.26
C ASN A 5 21.55 -31.94 -24.15
N LEU A 6 20.72 -30.92 -24.09
CA LEU A 6 20.69 -29.92 -23.03
C LEU A 6 19.27 -29.81 -22.50
N ARG A 7 19.12 -29.76 -21.19
CA ARG A 7 17.83 -29.64 -20.51
C ARG A 7 17.75 -28.30 -19.80
N TYR A 8 16.64 -27.58 -19.95
CA TYR A 8 16.36 -26.35 -19.21
C TYR A 8 15.15 -26.55 -18.31
N THR A 9 15.25 -26.05 -17.08
CA THR A 9 14.20 -26.12 -16.07
C THR A 9 13.81 -24.72 -15.61
N GLY A 10 12.68 -24.62 -14.90
CA GLY A 10 12.23 -23.38 -14.29
C GLY A 10 13.05 -22.91 -13.10
N ASP A 11 12.50 -21.92 -12.40
CA ASP A 11 13.14 -21.23 -11.29
C ASP A 11 13.36 -22.16 -10.09
N LEU A 12 14.56 -22.11 -9.52
CA LEU A 12 15.02 -22.93 -8.40
C LEU A 12 15.39 -22.05 -7.21
N VAL A 13 14.70 -22.26 -6.08
CA VAL A 13 14.96 -21.61 -4.80
C VAL A 13 15.25 -22.65 -3.74
N LEU A 14 16.49 -22.73 -3.23
CA LEU A 14 16.88 -23.78 -2.27
C LEU A 14 16.52 -23.46 -0.81
N GLN A 15 15.86 -22.33 -0.56
CA GLN A 15 15.50 -21.87 0.78
C GLN A 15 14.66 -22.92 1.53
N GLY A 16 15.17 -23.44 2.64
CA GLY A 16 14.41 -24.36 3.50
C GLY A 16 13.95 -25.64 2.78
N ILE A 17 14.67 -26.07 1.73
CA ILE A 17 14.33 -27.27 0.96
C ILE A 17 14.34 -28.54 1.84
N SER A 18 13.34 -29.41 1.65
CA SER A 18 13.21 -30.68 2.36
C SER A 18 13.90 -31.83 1.62
N GLU A 19 14.22 -32.92 2.35
CA GLU A 19 14.79 -34.17 1.77
C GLU A 19 13.94 -34.76 0.64
N GLU A 20 12.62 -34.70 0.76
CA GLU A 20 11.69 -35.16 -0.29
C GLU A 20 11.89 -34.35 -1.59
N ASN A 21 12.00 -33.02 -1.48
CA ASN A 21 12.23 -32.15 -2.62
C ASN A 21 13.64 -32.31 -3.21
N ILE A 22 14.64 -32.64 -2.39
CA ILE A 22 15.98 -33.01 -2.87
C ILE A 22 15.91 -34.28 -3.74
N GLY A 23 15.17 -35.30 -3.30
CA GLY A 23 14.93 -36.52 -4.10
C GLY A 23 14.24 -36.23 -5.42
N MET A 24 13.25 -35.32 -5.42
CA MET A 24 12.61 -34.83 -6.64
C MET A 24 13.62 -34.18 -7.60
N LEU A 25 14.47 -33.27 -7.10
CA LEU A 25 15.44 -32.58 -7.95
C LEU A 25 16.34 -33.58 -8.66
N LYS A 26 16.88 -34.58 -7.95
CA LYS A 26 17.72 -35.66 -8.51
C LYS A 26 17.05 -36.41 -9.67
N ASN A 27 15.73 -36.59 -9.63
CA ASN A 27 14.98 -37.31 -10.67
C ASN A 27 14.73 -36.46 -11.93
N ILE A 28 14.83 -35.14 -11.82
CA ILE A 28 14.52 -34.19 -12.90
C ILE A 28 15.80 -33.67 -13.56
N THR A 29 16.76 -33.30 -12.73
CA THR A 29 18.05 -32.74 -13.14
C THR A 29 19.01 -33.84 -13.63
N SER A 30 20.06 -33.43 -14.34
CA SER A 30 21.12 -34.32 -14.82
C SER A 30 22.37 -33.50 -15.15
N GLU A 31 23.46 -34.18 -15.51
CA GLU A 31 24.72 -33.59 -16.00
C GLU A 31 24.60 -32.74 -17.29
N ASN A 32 23.41 -32.71 -17.90
CA ASN A 32 23.10 -31.92 -19.09
C ASN A 32 22.10 -30.78 -18.80
N CYS A 33 21.74 -30.60 -17.53
CA CYS A 33 20.71 -29.67 -17.10
C CYS A 33 21.28 -28.27 -16.81
N VAL A 34 20.64 -27.24 -17.34
CA VAL A 34 20.84 -25.84 -16.98
C VAL A 34 19.74 -25.46 -16.00
N VAL A 35 20.13 -24.99 -14.82
CA VAL A 35 19.19 -24.60 -13.75
C VAL A 35 19.25 -23.09 -13.52
N ASN A 36 18.11 -22.44 -13.33
CA ASN A 36 18.05 -21.03 -12.91
C ASN A 36 17.98 -20.94 -11.38
N LEU A 37 19.11 -20.66 -10.73
CA LEU A 37 19.17 -20.51 -9.28
C LEU A 37 18.80 -19.09 -8.88
N GLU A 38 17.59 -18.92 -8.35
CA GLU A 38 17.02 -17.61 -8.03
C GLU A 38 17.23 -17.18 -6.58
N SER A 39 17.77 -18.06 -5.74
CA SER A 39 18.13 -17.74 -4.37
C SER A 39 19.66 -17.63 -4.21
N PRO A 40 20.20 -16.46 -3.83
CA PRO A 40 21.63 -16.34 -3.56
C PRO A 40 22.02 -17.13 -2.31
N PHE A 41 23.24 -17.65 -2.28
CA PHE A 41 23.84 -18.13 -1.05
C PHE A 41 24.21 -16.96 -0.15
N VAL A 42 24.01 -17.12 1.15
CA VAL A 42 24.30 -16.06 2.13
C VAL A 42 25.01 -16.60 3.36
N LEU A 43 25.78 -15.74 4.00
CA LEU A 43 26.32 -15.93 5.34
C LEU A 43 25.46 -15.19 6.37
N ARG A 44 25.60 -15.53 7.65
CA ARG A 44 24.76 -14.94 8.73
C ARG A 44 24.94 -13.43 8.86
N GLU A 45 26.11 -12.91 8.52
CA GLU A 45 26.47 -11.49 8.58
C GLU A 45 25.92 -10.67 7.41
N HIS A 46 25.50 -11.31 6.31
CA HIS A 46 24.93 -10.61 5.17
C HIS A 46 23.61 -9.96 5.56
N LYS A 47 23.41 -8.70 5.15
CA LYS A 47 22.25 -7.92 5.53
C LYS A 47 21.25 -7.87 4.39
N LYS A 48 20.00 -8.25 4.69
CA LYS A 48 18.87 -8.12 3.77
C LYS A 48 18.69 -6.67 3.34
N ILE A 49 18.36 -6.47 2.07
CA ILE A 49 17.83 -5.19 1.61
C ILE A 49 16.50 -4.92 2.33
N LYS A 50 16.41 -3.75 2.96
CA LYS A 50 15.22 -3.35 3.72
C LYS A 50 14.02 -3.19 2.78
N ASP A 51 12.83 -3.56 3.26
CA ASP A 51 11.56 -3.41 2.55
C ASP A 51 11.47 -4.20 1.22
N LYS A 52 12.37 -5.18 1.02
CA LYS A 52 12.39 -6.12 -0.11
C LYS A 52 12.06 -7.53 0.35
N VAL A 53 11.26 -8.26 -0.44
CA VAL A 53 11.12 -9.71 -0.29
C VAL A 53 12.42 -10.37 -0.74
N CYS A 54 13.22 -10.84 0.22
CA CYS A 54 14.52 -11.44 -0.02
C CYS A 54 14.42 -12.97 -0.06
N LEU A 55 15.00 -13.59 -1.07
CA LEU A 55 15.28 -15.02 -1.17
C LEU A 55 16.70 -15.29 -0.70
N HIS A 56 16.94 -16.47 -0.14
CA HIS A 56 18.29 -16.90 0.21
C HIS A 56 18.44 -18.42 0.22
N SER A 57 19.68 -18.87 0.19
CA SER A 57 20.09 -20.25 0.42
C SER A 57 21.17 -20.28 1.48
N ASP A 58 21.08 -21.24 2.39
CA ASP A 58 22.15 -21.48 3.35
C ASP A 58 23.36 -22.07 2.62
N SER A 59 24.57 -21.66 3.00
CA SER A 59 25.81 -22.05 2.31
C SER A 59 25.95 -23.57 2.13
N GLU A 60 25.48 -24.35 3.10
CA GLU A 60 25.55 -25.81 3.15
C GLU A 60 24.68 -26.49 2.09
N THR A 61 23.62 -25.81 1.61
CA THR A 61 22.72 -26.33 0.58
C THR A 61 23.37 -26.40 -0.80
N VAL A 62 24.59 -25.87 -0.97
CA VAL A 62 25.39 -26.08 -2.19
C VAL A 62 25.65 -27.57 -2.45
N SER A 63 25.68 -28.39 -1.39
CA SER A 63 25.84 -29.84 -1.50
C SER A 63 24.75 -30.49 -2.36
N ILE A 64 23.54 -29.93 -2.36
CA ILE A 64 22.41 -30.39 -3.20
C ILE A 64 22.74 -30.18 -4.67
N LEU A 65 23.24 -28.99 -5.05
CA LEU A 65 23.66 -28.70 -6.42
C LEU A 65 24.85 -29.56 -6.86
N LYS A 66 25.77 -29.89 -5.96
CA LYS A 66 26.86 -30.83 -6.25
C LYS A 66 26.33 -32.25 -6.50
N GLU A 67 25.33 -32.66 -5.75
CA GLU A 67 24.75 -33.99 -5.89
C GLU A 67 23.93 -34.14 -7.20
N VAL A 68 23.18 -33.09 -7.58
CA VAL A 68 22.45 -33.09 -8.86
C VAL A 68 23.33 -32.77 -10.06
N SER A 69 24.50 -32.15 -9.83
CA SER A 69 25.57 -31.86 -10.79
C SER A 69 25.05 -31.27 -12.12
N PRO A 70 24.39 -30.10 -12.10
CA PRO A 70 23.91 -29.46 -13.32
C PRO A 70 25.08 -29.12 -14.26
N TYR A 71 24.80 -29.09 -15.55
CA TYR A 71 25.73 -28.64 -16.58
C TYR A 71 26.14 -27.19 -16.36
N LEU A 72 25.16 -26.30 -16.12
CA LEU A 72 25.38 -24.88 -15.83
C LEU A 72 24.35 -24.39 -14.81
N VAL A 73 24.76 -23.46 -13.97
CA VAL A 73 23.87 -22.71 -13.07
C VAL A 73 23.76 -21.27 -13.58
N ASN A 74 22.55 -20.89 -14.01
CA ASN A 74 22.22 -19.50 -14.36
C ASN A 74 21.92 -18.71 -13.09
N LEU A 75 22.57 -17.55 -12.95
CA LEU A 75 22.42 -16.62 -11.83
C LEU A 75 21.79 -15.27 -12.27
N SER A 76 21.39 -15.14 -13.54
CA SER A 76 20.80 -13.90 -14.05
C SER A 76 19.35 -13.76 -13.62
N ASN A 77 19.12 -13.16 -12.46
CA ASN A 77 17.79 -12.89 -11.91
C ASN A 77 17.81 -11.67 -10.97
N ASN A 78 16.62 -11.21 -10.55
CA ASN A 78 16.52 -10.02 -9.68
C ASN A 78 16.80 -10.28 -8.19
N HIS A 79 17.08 -11.52 -7.81
CA HIS A 79 17.26 -11.93 -6.41
C HIS A 79 18.72 -12.18 -6.02
N ILE A 80 19.64 -12.29 -6.99
CA ILE A 80 21.09 -12.52 -6.74
C ILE A 80 21.72 -11.49 -5.76
N ASN A 81 21.16 -10.27 -5.71
CA ASN A 81 21.60 -9.14 -4.89
C ASN A 81 20.69 -8.84 -3.68
N ASP A 82 19.86 -9.80 -3.22
CA ASP A 82 18.92 -9.56 -2.11
C ASP A 82 19.58 -9.19 -0.78
N PHE A 83 20.86 -9.48 -0.63
CA PHE A 83 21.66 -9.09 0.52
C PHE A 83 22.84 -8.21 0.11
N GLY A 84 22.62 -7.39 -0.93
CA GLY A 84 23.62 -6.49 -1.47
C GLY A 84 24.62 -7.17 -2.39
N LEU A 85 25.74 -6.47 -2.61
CA LEU A 85 26.86 -6.92 -3.44
C LEU A 85 27.47 -8.23 -2.90
N GLU A 86 27.50 -8.34 -1.58
CA GLU A 86 28.16 -9.40 -0.84
C GLU A 86 27.56 -10.77 -1.17
N SER A 87 26.23 -10.86 -1.31
CA SER A 87 25.58 -12.13 -1.66
C SER A 87 25.84 -12.57 -3.09
N ALA A 88 25.85 -11.65 -4.06
CA ALA A 88 26.13 -12.02 -5.44
C ALA A 88 27.56 -12.53 -5.59
N LYS A 89 28.54 -11.77 -5.06
CA LYS A 89 29.94 -12.20 -5.10
C LYS A 89 30.15 -13.53 -4.36
N PHE A 90 29.61 -13.65 -3.15
CA PHE A 90 29.73 -14.88 -2.36
C PHE A 90 29.09 -16.07 -3.08
N THR A 91 27.91 -15.90 -3.67
CA THR A 91 27.23 -16.95 -4.44
C THR A 91 28.09 -17.44 -5.59
N MET A 92 28.68 -16.53 -6.37
CA MET A 92 29.57 -16.88 -7.48
C MET A 92 30.80 -17.65 -6.99
N ASP A 93 31.52 -17.11 -6.00
CA ASP A 93 32.74 -17.71 -5.47
C ASP A 93 32.45 -19.10 -4.85
N HIS A 94 31.36 -19.22 -4.10
CA HIS A 94 30.96 -20.46 -3.41
C HIS A 94 30.61 -21.58 -4.38
N LEU A 95 29.90 -21.26 -5.46
CA LEU A 95 29.58 -22.22 -6.52
C LEU A 95 30.84 -22.66 -7.29
N ILE A 96 31.71 -21.73 -7.66
CA ILE A 96 32.96 -22.02 -8.37
C ILE A 96 33.90 -22.89 -7.53
N VAL A 97 34.13 -22.52 -6.26
CA VAL A 97 34.95 -23.31 -5.32
C VAL A 97 34.37 -24.69 -5.09
N SER A 98 33.04 -24.83 -5.17
CA SER A 98 32.34 -26.11 -5.07
C SER A 98 32.43 -26.99 -6.32
N GLY A 99 33.06 -26.49 -7.40
CA GLY A 99 33.26 -27.22 -8.66
C GLY A 99 32.10 -27.10 -9.65
N LEU A 100 31.18 -26.14 -9.44
CA LEU A 100 30.04 -25.92 -10.32
C LEU A 100 30.36 -24.85 -11.37
N SER A 101 29.87 -25.06 -12.59
CA SER A 101 29.97 -24.09 -13.67
C SER A 101 28.79 -23.13 -13.63
N ILE A 102 29.07 -21.82 -13.68
CA ILE A 102 28.06 -20.77 -13.53
C ILE A 102 28.09 -19.79 -14.71
N PHE A 103 26.99 -19.08 -14.90
CA PHE A 103 26.92 -17.91 -15.78
C PHE A 103 25.77 -16.97 -15.35
N GLY A 104 25.73 -15.77 -15.92
CA GLY A 104 24.59 -14.83 -15.79
C GLY A 104 24.73 -13.74 -14.75
N CYS A 105 25.81 -13.75 -13.96
CA CYS A 105 26.14 -12.72 -12.98
C CYS A 105 27.63 -12.37 -13.06
N GLY A 106 27.97 -11.08 -12.97
CA GLY A 106 29.33 -10.58 -13.11
C GLY A 106 29.43 -9.08 -12.82
N VAL A 107 30.55 -8.48 -13.19
CA VAL A 107 30.80 -7.03 -13.19
C VAL A 107 30.87 -6.50 -14.62
N ASP A 108 30.74 -5.19 -14.79
CA ASP A 108 30.93 -4.60 -16.11
C ASP A 108 32.37 -4.77 -16.60
N GLY A 109 32.52 -5.10 -17.88
CA GLY A 109 33.80 -5.47 -18.49
C GLY A 109 34.17 -6.97 -18.45
N ASP A 110 33.48 -7.81 -17.68
CA ASP A 110 33.65 -9.27 -17.76
C ASP A 110 32.72 -9.91 -18.81
N THR A 111 32.86 -11.22 -19.02
CA THR A 111 31.98 -12.02 -19.89
C THR A 111 31.24 -13.11 -19.11
N ASN A 112 31.08 -12.97 -17.80
CA ASN A 112 30.51 -14.03 -16.94
C ASN A 112 29.02 -14.27 -17.20
N HIS A 113 28.35 -13.39 -17.95
CA HIS A 113 26.99 -13.62 -18.44
C HIS A 113 26.93 -14.55 -19.66
N ILE A 114 28.08 -14.98 -20.20
CA ILE A 114 28.21 -15.88 -21.36
C ILE A 114 29.00 -17.12 -20.96
N ALA A 115 28.49 -18.32 -21.29
CA ALA A 115 29.21 -19.58 -21.20
C ALA A 115 29.32 -20.24 -22.59
N ILE A 116 30.55 -20.44 -23.06
CA ILE A 116 30.86 -21.06 -24.36
C ILE A 116 31.40 -22.47 -24.12
N ASP A 117 30.73 -23.48 -24.69
CA ASP A 117 31.23 -24.85 -24.72
C ASP A 117 31.54 -25.25 -26.16
N SER A 118 32.82 -25.12 -26.52
CA SER A 118 33.33 -25.44 -27.85
C SER A 118 33.24 -26.93 -28.19
N SER A 119 33.18 -27.81 -27.18
CA SER A 119 33.08 -29.26 -27.39
C SER A 119 31.68 -29.66 -27.85
N ARG A 120 30.66 -29.00 -27.30
CA ARG A 120 29.25 -29.17 -27.68
C ARG A 120 28.83 -28.21 -28.80
N LYS A 121 29.63 -27.19 -29.10
CA LYS A 121 29.30 -26.05 -29.99
C LYS A 121 28.03 -25.32 -29.55
N VAL A 122 27.98 -24.93 -28.28
CA VAL A 122 26.86 -24.15 -27.71
C VAL A 122 27.36 -22.91 -26.99
N ILE A 123 26.59 -21.83 -27.08
CA ILE A 123 26.77 -20.60 -26.32
C ILE A 123 25.50 -20.36 -25.50
N ASN A 124 25.67 -20.23 -24.19
CA ASN A 124 24.63 -19.81 -23.27
C ASN A 124 24.86 -18.35 -22.92
N VAL A 125 23.84 -17.50 -23.09
CA VAL A 125 23.88 -16.09 -22.73
C VAL A 125 22.74 -15.81 -21.76
N ALA A 126 22.97 -15.08 -20.68
CA ALA A 126 21.92 -14.74 -19.73
C ALA A 126 21.81 -13.24 -19.46
N TYR A 127 20.58 -12.74 -19.44
CA TYR A 127 20.25 -11.34 -19.20
C TYR A 127 19.08 -11.16 -18.22
N THR A 128 18.98 -9.98 -17.62
CA THR A 128 17.81 -9.56 -16.83
C THR A 128 17.27 -8.24 -17.37
N ASP A 129 15.97 -8.18 -17.66
CA ASP A 129 15.31 -6.98 -18.21
C ASP A 129 15.16 -5.87 -17.14
N ARG A 130 15.07 -6.25 -15.86
CA ARG A 130 14.90 -5.31 -14.74
C ARG A 130 16.21 -4.63 -14.37
N SER A 131 16.24 -3.30 -14.40
CA SER A 131 17.40 -2.49 -13.98
C SER A 131 17.47 -2.23 -12.47
N ALA A 132 16.34 -2.29 -11.79
CA ALA A 132 16.22 -2.11 -10.35
C ALA A 132 15.11 -3.01 -9.76
N ASP A 133 15.21 -3.30 -8.47
CA ASP A 133 14.13 -3.97 -7.75
C ASP A 133 13.01 -2.99 -7.34
N LEU A 134 11.98 -3.50 -6.66
CA LEU A 134 10.81 -2.72 -6.25
C LEU A 134 11.11 -1.63 -5.21
N THR A 135 12.28 -1.69 -4.55
CA THR A 135 12.74 -0.69 -3.59
C THR A 135 13.60 0.39 -4.26
N GLY A 136 13.86 0.26 -5.56
CA GLY A 136 14.73 1.16 -6.33
C GLY A 136 16.21 0.81 -6.24
N ASN A 137 16.58 -0.30 -5.58
CA ASN A 137 17.96 -0.75 -5.53
C ASN A 137 18.41 -1.30 -6.88
N LYS A 138 19.66 -0.99 -7.23
CA LYS A 138 20.27 -1.38 -8.50
C LYS A 138 20.36 -2.90 -8.63
N LEU A 139 20.08 -3.41 -9.82
CA LEU A 139 20.28 -4.83 -10.15
C LEU A 139 21.43 -5.05 -11.14
N HIS A 140 21.48 -4.26 -12.22
CA HIS A 140 22.50 -4.47 -13.26
C HIS A 140 23.91 -4.24 -12.75
N CYS A 141 24.86 -5.00 -13.27
CA CYS A 141 26.25 -4.84 -12.88
C CYS A 141 26.85 -3.49 -13.31
N ASP A 142 27.92 -3.07 -12.62
CA ASP A 142 28.87 -2.06 -13.08
C ASP A 142 30.30 -2.48 -12.69
N SER A 143 31.28 -1.58 -12.81
CA SER A 143 32.68 -1.88 -12.47
C SER A 143 32.91 -2.25 -10.99
N PHE A 144 31.99 -1.92 -10.09
CA PHE A 144 32.06 -2.16 -8.65
C PHE A 144 30.85 -2.93 -8.10
N PHE A 145 29.86 -3.23 -8.95
CA PHE A 145 28.62 -3.89 -8.57
C PHE A 145 28.44 -5.22 -9.31
N TYR A 146 28.41 -6.33 -8.57
CA TYR A 146 28.09 -7.65 -9.10
C TYR A 146 26.59 -7.78 -9.38
N GLY A 147 26.23 -8.29 -10.55
CA GLY A 147 24.84 -8.50 -10.90
C GLY A 147 24.66 -9.02 -12.34
N PRO A 148 23.41 -9.18 -12.78
CA PRO A 148 23.10 -9.52 -14.16
C PRO A 148 23.38 -8.36 -15.13
N LYS A 149 23.49 -8.67 -16.42
CA LYS A 149 23.56 -7.67 -17.49
C LYS A 149 22.21 -7.40 -18.15
N PRO A 150 21.97 -6.17 -18.64
CA PRO A 150 20.85 -5.89 -19.53
C PRO A 150 21.02 -6.61 -20.87
N VAL A 151 19.91 -6.85 -21.57
CA VAL A 151 19.95 -7.43 -22.93
C VAL A 151 20.78 -6.55 -23.87
N ASN A 152 21.76 -7.16 -24.54
CA ASN A 152 22.64 -6.49 -25.49
C ASN A 152 22.56 -7.12 -26.89
N TYR A 153 21.81 -6.49 -27.78
CA TYR A 153 21.60 -7.01 -29.14
C TYR A 153 22.87 -6.99 -30.00
N ALA A 154 23.74 -6.00 -29.82
CA ALA A 154 24.97 -5.90 -30.60
C ALA A 154 25.94 -7.06 -30.25
N GLU A 155 26.01 -7.42 -28.98
CA GLU A 155 26.80 -8.56 -28.51
C GLU A 155 26.27 -9.88 -29.06
N LEU A 156 24.95 -10.08 -29.11
CA LEU A 156 24.37 -11.29 -29.70
C LEU A 156 24.66 -11.39 -31.20
N ILE A 157 24.62 -10.27 -31.94
CA ILE A 157 25.01 -10.23 -33.36
C ILE A 157 26.48 -10.61 -33.52
N GLU A 158 27.36 -10.01 -32.71
CA GLU A 158 28.80 -10.31 -32.74
C GLU A 158 29.10 -11.78 -32.39
N LEU A 159 28.39 -12.35 -31.42
CA LEU A 159 28.50 -13.77 -31.07
C LEU A 159 28.09 -14.66 -32.24
N ARG A 160 26.98 -14.35 -32.90
CA ARG A 160 26.54 -15.10 -34.09
C ARG A 160 27.55 -15.01 -35.23
N GLU A 161 28.07 -13.82 -35.52
CA GLU A 161 29.09 -13.61 -36.57
C GLU A 161 30.37 -14.41 -36.30
N LYS A 162 30.83 -14.44 -35.05
CA LYS A 162 32.02 -15.21 -34.64
C LYS A 162 31.80 -16.72 -34.60
N HIS A 163 30.56 -17.15 -34.33
CA HIS A 163 30.21 -18.55 -34.10
C HIS A 163 28.99 -18.99 -34.95
N PRO A 164 29.10 -18.99 -36.29
CA PRO A 164 27.97 -19.26 -37.19
C PRO A 164 27.37 -20.66 -37.00
N ASP A 165 28.20 -21.65 -36.64
CA ASP A 165 27.81 -23.05 -36.47
C ASP A 165 27.38 -23.42 -35.04
N TYR A 166 27.44 -22.49 -34.09
CA TYR A 166 27.11 -22.77 -32.69
C TYR A 166 25.60 -22.62 -32.46
N VAL A 167 25.05 -23.44 -31.58
CA VAL A 167 23.72 -23.21 -31.03
C VAL A 167 23.82 -22.08 -30.01
N ILE A 168 23.05 -21.01 -30.16
CA ILE A 168 23.01 -19.88 -29.22
C ILE A 168 21.67 -19.91 -28.48
N ILE A 169 21.75 -20.03 -27.16
CA ILE A 169 20.61 -20.10 -26.24
C ILE A 169 20.67 -18.88 -25.32
N VAL A 170 19.60 -18.10 -25.30
CA VAL A 170 19.50 -16.87 -24.50
C VAL A 170 18.49 -17.07 -23.37
N SER A 171 18.98 -17.10 -22.13
CA SER A 171 18.15 -17.07 -20.93
C SER A 171 17.82 -15.63 -20.54
N VAL A 172 16.55 -15.30 -20.30
CA VAL A 172 16.16 -13.94 -19.92
C VAL A 172 15.18 -13.93 -18.75
N HIS A 173 15.49 -13.12 -17.74
CA HIS A 173 14.67 -12.95 -16.55
C HIS A 173 13.81 -11.68 -16.68
N TRP A 174 12.48 -11.82 -16.86
CA TRP A 174 11.63 -10.70 -17.31
C TRP A 174 10.14 -10.78 -16.95
N GLY A 175 9.42 -9.69 -17.23
CA GLY A 175 7.96 -9.69 -17.14
C GLY A 175 7.42 -9.57 -15.70
N LEU A 176 6.19 -10.04 -15.52
CA LEU A 176 5.42 -9.89 -14.29
C LEU A 176 5.02 -11.26 -13.75
N GLU A 177 5.13 -11.42 -12.43
CA GLU A 177 4.73 -12.63 -11.70
C GLU A 177 3.26 -12.95 -11.91
N ASP A 178 2.89 -14.22 -11.92
CA ASP A 178 1.51 -14.72 -11.81
C ASP A 178 0.56 -14.26 -12.94
N ILE A 179 1.10 -13.97 -14.12
CA ILE A 179 0.31 -13.76 -15.34
C ILE A 179 0.74 -14.82 -16.36
N ASP A 180 -0.20 -15.67 -16.79
CA ASP A 180 0.01 -16.76 -17.76
C ASP A 180 0.17 -16.28 -19.23
N LEU A 181 0.35 -14.98 -19.44
CA LEU A 181 0.68 -14.37 -20.73
C LEU A 181 1.87 -13.42 -20.60
N PRO A 182 2.82 -13.44 -21.54
CA PRO A 182 3.90 -12.46 -21.55
C PRO A 182 3.36 -11.05 -21.76
N THR A 183 4.09 -10.05 -21.26
CA THR A 183 3.69 -8.66 -21.49
C THR A 183 3.94 -8.30 -22.96
N PRO A 184 3.20 -7.32 -23.54
CA PRO A 184 3.52 -6.83 -24.88
C PRO A 184 4.99 -6.40 -25.03
N ASN A 185 5.58 -5.79 -24.00
CA ASN A 185 7.00 -5.38 -24.02
C ASN A 185 7.95 -6.58 -24.04
N VAL A 186 7.67 -7.62 -23.25
CA VAL A 186 8.46 -8.87 -23.23
C VAL A 186 8.44 -9.54 -24.61
N ARG A 187 7.29 -9.56 -25.28
CA ARG A 187 7.21 -10.07 -26.66
C ARG A 187 8.02 -9.24 -27.65
N GLU A 188 8.05 -7.92 -27.50
CA GLU A 188 8.88 -7.06 -28.36
C GLU A 188 10.38 -7.24 -28.10
N ILE A 189 10.80 -7.46 -26.85
CA ILE A 189 12.19 -7.80 -26.52
C ILE A 189 12.55 -9.15 -27.16
N ALA A 190 11.71 -10.18 -27.01
CA ALA A 190 11.95 -11.49 -27.61
C ALA A 190 12.08 -11.43 -29.14
N LYS A 191 11.25 -10.62 -29.83
CA LYS A 191 11.40 -10.38 -31.27
C LYS A 191 12.73 -9.72 -31.64
N LYS A 192 13.22 -8.78 -30.83
CA LYS A 192 14.50 -8.13 -31.07
C LYS A 192 15.67 -9.08 -30.85
N ILE A 193 15.59 -9.96 -29.86
CA ILE A 193 16.57 -11.03 -29.63
C ILE A 193 16.53 -12.05 -30.79
N ALA A 194 15.34 -12.51 -31.21
CA ALA A 194 15.21 -13.45 -32.33
C ALA A 194 15.84 -12.92 -33.63
N LYS A 195 15.71 -11.61 -33.89
CA LYS A 195 16.34 -10.93 -35.05
C LYS A 195 17.87 -10.97 -35.06
N THR A 196 18.53 -11.29 -33.94
CA THR A 196 19.99 -11.48 -33.91
C THR A 196 20.39 -12.92 -34.26
N ASP A 197 19.46 -13.72 -34.81
CA ASP A 197 19.67 -15.09 -35.29
C ASP A 197 20.12 -16.07 -34.17
N VAL A 198 19.52 -15.96 -32.99
CA VAL A 198 19.67 -16.96 -31.91
C VAL A 198 18.71 -18.12 -32.11
N ASP A 199 19.03 -19.29 -31.57
CA ASP A 199 18.27 -20.51 -31.85
C ASP A 199 17.14 -20.73 -30.84
N VAL A 200 17.40 -20.44 -29.55
CA VAL A 200 16.41 -20.63 -28.48
C VAL A 200 16.46 -19.48 -27.46
N ILE A 201 15.29 -19.04 -27.02
CA ILE A 201 15.11 -18.08 -25.93
C ILE A 201 14.35 -18.77 -24.79
N ILE A 202 14.92 -18.73 -23.57
CA ILE A 202 14.37 -19.34 -22.37
C ILE A 202 14.07 -18.26 -21.32
N GLY A 203 12.80 -18.06 -21.02
CA GLY A 203 12.32 -17.06 -20.07
C GLY A 203 12.13 -17.60 -18.66
N HIS A 204 12.41 -16.74 -17.68
CA HIS A 204 12.27 -16.94 -16.23
C HIS A 204 11.59 -15.72 -15.60
N HIS A 205 11.24 -15.77 -14.30
CA HIS A 205 10.64 -14.71 -13.44
C HIS A 205 9.13 -14.80 -13.20
N PRO A 206 8.24 -15.05 -14.18
CA PRO A 206 6.80 -15.01 -13.92
C PRO A 206 6.28 -16.02 -12.89
N HIS A 207 7.08 -17.03 -12.51
CA HIS A 207 6.70 -18.16 -11.64
C HIS A 207 5.42 -18.90 -12.08
N ILE A 208 5.10 -18.80 -13.37
CA ILE A 208 3.98 -19.48 -14.02
C ILE A 208 4.42 -19.85 -15.43
N ILE A 209 4.02 -21.03 -15.90
CA ILE A 209 4.30 -21.45 -17.28
C ILE A 209 3.57 -20.49 -18.22
N GLN A 210 4.31 -19.89 -19.15
CA GLN A 210 3.74 -19.06 -20.21
C GLN A 210 3.81 -19.80 -21.55
N PRO A 211 2.94 -19.44 -22.51
CA PRO A 211 2.97 -20.04 -23.83
C PRO A 211 4.33 -19.89 -24.54
N CYS A 212 4.64 -20.78 -25.48
CA CYS A 212 5.76 -20.66 -26.40
C CYS A 212 5.31 -20.23 -27.80
N GLU A 213 6.22 -19.64 -28.57
CA GLU A 213 6.01 -19.36 -29.99
C GLU A 213 7.31 -19.53 -30.78
N MET A 214 7.20 -19.71 -32.09
CA MET A 214 8.33 -19.60 -33.01
C MET A 214 8.33 -18.18 -33.58
N ILE A 215 9.42 -17.45 -33.40
CA ILE A 215 9.61 -16.12 -33.99
C ILE A 215 10.76 -16.24 -34.98
N ASP A 216 10.48 -16.02 -36.26
CA ASP A 216 11.41 -16.33 -37.35
C ASP A 216 11.87 -17.80 -37.26
N ASN A 217 13.14 -18.06 -36.97
CA ASN A 217 13.69 -19.41 -36.75
C ASN A 217 14.04 -19.69 -35.27
N THR A 218 13.63 -18.82 -34.35
CA THR A 218 13.95 -18.89 -32.93
C THR A 218 12.80 -19.49 -32.13
N HIS A 219 13.09 -20.54 -31.34
CA HIS A 219 12.15 -21.07 -30.36
C HIS A 219 12.08 -20.15 -29.13
N VAL A 220 10.91 -19.63 -28.79
CA VAL A 220 10.73 -18.70 -27.66
C VAL A 220 9.84 -19.31 -26.60
N TYR A 221 10.40 -19.51 -25.40
CA TYR A 221 9.67 -19.88 -24.19
C TYR A 221 9.68 -18.67 -23.25
N TYR A 222 8.51 -18.07 -23.00
CA TYR A 222 8.47 -16.82 -22.22
C TYR A 222 8.60 -17.00 -20.71
N SER A 223 8.21 -18.16 -20.19
CA SER A 223 8.42 -18.53 -18.79
C SER A 223 8.28 -20.04 -18.65
N LEU A 224 9.29 -20.66 -18.05
CA LEU A 224 9.25 -22.08 -17.70
C LEU A 224 8.50 -22.34 -16.38
N GLY A 225 8.10 -21.32 -15.61
CA GLY A 225 7.56 -21.53 -14.26
C GLY A 225 8.65 -21.98 -13.29
N ASN A 226 8.30 -22.80 -12.29
CA ASN A 226 9.22 -23.16 -11.21
C ASN A 226 9.69 -24.62 -11.31
N LEU A 227 11.00 -24.85 -11.17
CA LEU A 227 11.52 -26.18 -10.84
C LEU A 227 11.20 -26.51 -9.38
N TYR A 228 11.54 -25.59 -8.48
CA TYR A 228 11.19 -25.68 -7.07
C TYR A 228 11.18 -24.28 -6.46
N PHE A 229 10.07 -23.95 -5.79
CA PHE A 229 9.89 -22.68 -5.09
C PHE A 229 9.15 -22.93 -3.77
N PRO A 230 9.76 -22.63 -2.61
CA PRO A 230 9.17 -22.91 -1.30
C PRO A 230 8.17 -21.83 -0.87
N GLU A 231 7.45 -22.07 0.22
CA GLU A 231 6.77 -20.99 0.94
C GLU A 231 7.82 -20.02 1.51
N ILE A 232 7.64 -18.72 1.27
CA ILE A 232 8.58 -17.70 1.73
C ILE A 232 8.00 -16.95 2.92
N LYS A 233 8.76 -16.91 4.02
CA LYS A 233 8.48 -16.06 5.17
C LYS A 233 9.34 -14.81 5.13
N TYR A 234 8.72 -13.64 5.29
CA TYR A 234 9.44 -12.37 5.37
C TYR A 234 8.86 -11.47 6.45
N ASP A 235 9.74 -10.68 7.06
CA ASP A 235 9.43 -9.74 8.12
C ASP A 235 9.37 -8.32 7.55
N LEU A 236 8.21 -7.67 7.65
CA LEU A 236 8.02 -6.26 7.29
C LEU A 236 8.07 -5.34 8.53
N GLY A 237 8.93 -5.64 9.49
CA GLY A 237 9.26 -4.80 10.65
C GLY A 237 8.18 -4.74 11.75
N SER A 238 6.91 -4.96 11.41
CA SER A 238 5.80 -5.04 12.36
C SER A 238 4.97 -6.33 12.25
N GLN A 239 5.25 -7.17 11.25
CA GLN A 239 4.49 -8.40 11.00
C GLN A 239 5.32 -9.38 10.15
N GLU A 240 5.35 -10.65 10.58
CA GLU A 240 5.80 -11.76 9.74
C GLU A 240 4.68 -12.14 8.75
N ILE A 241 4.98 -12.11 7.46
CA ILE A 241 4.07 -12.53 6.39
C ILE A 241 4.63 -13.79 5.75
N THR A 242 3.76 -14.80 5.60
CA THR A 242 4.07 -16.01 4.84
C THR A 242 3.40 -15.94 3.47
N LYS A 243 4.20 -15.84 2.39
CA LYS A 243 3.72 -16.02 1.01
C LYS A 243 3.61 -17.52 0.75
N LYS A 244 2.37 -18.02 0.80
CA LYS A 244 2.06 -19.39 0.38
C LYS A 244 2.19 -19.52 -1.13
N GLN A 245 2.61 -20.70 -1.57
CA GLN A 245 2.71 -21.02 -2.99
C GLN A 245 1.30 -21.12 -3.61
N LEU A 246 1.14 -20.53 -4.80
CA LEU A 246 -0.08 -20.67 -5.59
C LEU A 246 -0.06 -22.00 -6.36
N PRO A 247 -1.22 -22.62 -6.68
CA PRO A 247 -1.26 -23.90 -7.39
C PRO A 247 -0.50 -23.93 -8.72
N HIS A 248 -0.45 -22.80 -9.44
CA HIS A 248 0.33 -22.70 -10.68
C HIS A 248 1.84 -22.55 -10.45
N GLN A 249 2.26 -22.02 -9.30
CA GLN A 249 3.67 -21.88 -8.91
C GLN A 249 4.29 -23.20 -8.48
N MET A 250 3.47 -24.23 -8.21
CA MET A 250 3.93 -25.60 -7.97
C MET A 250 4.37 -26.29 -9.27
N ARG A 251 4.18 -25.63 -10.42
CA ARG A 251 4.41 -26.20 -11.75
C ARG A 251 5.56 -25.54 -12.49
N GLY A 252 6.29 -26.35 -13.25
CA GLY A 252 7.33 -25.88 -14.18
C GLY A 252 7.46 -26.75 -15.42
N LEU A 253 7.97 -26.17 -16.49
CA LEU A 253 8.19 -26.77 -17.79
C LEU A 253 9.64 -27.26 -17.91
N ILE A 254 9.83 -28.44 -18.47
CA ILE A 254 11.14 -28.92 -18.92
C ILE A 254 11.25 -28.76 -20.43
N VAL A 255 12.34 -28.15 -20.89
CA VAL A 255 12.67 -28.00 -22.31
C VAL A 255 13.96 -28.76 -22.60
N ASP A 256 13.88 -29.81 -23.42
CA ASP A 256 15.05 -30.54 -23.90
C ASP A 256 15.41 -30.07 -25.31
N ILE A 257 16.68 -29.77 -25.52
CA ILE A 257 17.25 -29.32 -26.78
C ILE A 257 18.25 -30.37 -27.24
N THR A 258 17.98 -30.98 -28.39
CA THR A 258 18.86 -32.01 -28.96
C THR A 258 19.30 -31.66 -30.37
N TYR A 259 20.56 -31.92 -30.67
CA TYR A 259 21.15 -31.53 -31.95
C TYR A 259 22.47 -32.29 -32.21
N THR A 260 22.86 -32.42 -33.48
CA THR A 260 24.22 -32.83 -33.88
C THR A 260 24.99 -31.68 -34.54
N SER A 261 24.26 -30.67 -35.00
CA SER A 261 24.67 -29.43 -35.66
C SER A 261 23.60 -28.36 -35.39
N ARG A 262 23.85 -27.10 -35.72
CA ARG A 262 22.84 -26.07 -35.61
C ARG A 262 21.60 -26.37 -36.48
N ASP A 263 21.81 -26.85 -37.71
CA ASP A 263 20.76 -27.05 -38.72
C ASP A 263 19.75 -28.16 -38.38
N ASP A 264 20.12 -29.12 -37.53
CA ASP A 264 19.25 -30.23 -37.09
C ASP A 264 18.72 -30.06 -35.66
N LEU A 265 18.79 -28.84 -35.12
CA LEU A 265 18.31 -28.54 -33.77
C LEU A 265 16.82 -28.88 -33.62
N LYS A 266 16.53 -29.63 -32.56
CA LYS A 266 15.17 -29.98 -32.14
C LYS A 266 14.97 -29.54 -30.70
N VAL A 267 13.88 -28.84 -30.48
CA VAL A 267 13.41 -28.48 -29.14
C VAL A 267 12.15 -29.27 -28.84
N GLU A 268 12.22 -30.10 -27.80
CA GLU A 268 11.11 -30.90 -27.30
C GLU A 268 10.69 -30.35 -25.93
N THR A 269 9.40 -30.09 -25.77
CA THR A 269 8.83 -29.74 -24.47
C THR A 269 8.40 -31.01 -23.76
N CYS A 270 9.14 -31.43 -22.74
CA CYS A 270 9.13 -32.82 -22.33
C CYS A 270 8.04 -33.17 -21.32
N LYS A 271 7.72 -32.28 -20.37
CA LYS A 271 6.68 -32.43 -19.33
C LYS A 271 6.50 -31.14 -18.53
N ALA A 272 5.33 -30.96 -17.91
CA ALA A 272 5.21 -30.10 -16.73
C ALA A 272 5.47 -30.94 -15.47
N ILE A 273 6.16 -30.39 -14.49
CA ILE A 273 6.40 -31.02 -13.18
C ILE A 273 5.49 -30.35 -12.17
N ASN A 274 4.79 -31.11 -11.32
CA ASN A 274 4.12 -30.61 -10.13
C ASN A 274 4.75 -31.24 -8.89
N GLN A 275 5.72 -30.56 -8.27
CA GLN A 275 6.44 -31.05 -7.09
C GLN A 275 6.84 -32.56 -7.17
N GLY A 276 7.32 -32.99 -8.34
CA GLY A 276 7.88 -34.33 -8.56
C GLY A 276 7.02 -35.26 -9.40
N GLU A 277 5.79 -34.86 -9.72
CA GLU A 277 4.93 -35.60 -10.65
C GLU A 277 4.99 -35.02 -12.06
N TYR A 278 5.21 -35.89 -13.05
CA TYR A 278 5.16 -35.55 -14.46
C TYR A 278 3.72 -35.45 -14.96
N LEU A 279 3.32 -34.29 -15.45
CA LEU A 279 2.00 -34.01 -16.02
C LEU A 279 2.02 -34.07 -17.55
N SER A 280 0.92 -34.53 -18.15
CA SER A 280 0.69 -34.35 -19.58
C SER A 280 0.50 -32.87 -19.92
N LEU A 281 1.11 -32.41 -21.00
CA LEU A 281 1.02 -31.03 -21.45
C LEU A 281 -0.17 -30.87 -22.41
N GLU A 282 -1.09 -29.95 -22.10
CA GLU A 282 -1.97 -29.35 -23.11
C GLU A 282 -1.14 -28.41 -24.01
N SER A 283 -1.65 -28.02 -25.19
CA SER A 283 -0.88 -27.14 -26.10
C SER A 283 -0.68 -25.75 -25.46
N TYR A 284 0.58 -25.40 -25.19
CA TYR A 284 0.99 -24.07 -24.71
C TYR A 284 1.47 -23.17 -25.85
N THR A 285 0.91 -23.30 -27.06
CA THR A 285 1.26 -22.38 -28.14
C THR A 285 0.59 -21.04 -27.91
N LEU A 286 1.31 -19.93 -28.11
CA LEU A 286 0.73 -18.61 -27.95
C LEU A 286 -0.49 -18.45 -28.90
N PRO A 287 -1.65 -17.98 -28.40
CA PRO A 287 -2.83 -17.80 -29.24
C PRO A 287 -2.55 -16.84 -30.41
N ARG A 288 -3.04 -17.19 -31.61
CA ARG A 288 -3.00 -16.29 -32.79
C ARG A 288 -4.00 -15.15 -32.63
N LEU A 289 -3.69 -14.21 -31.75
CA LEU A 289 -4.45 -12.98 -31.53
C LEU A 289 -3.78 -11.81 -32.22
N ASN A 290 -4.57 -10.92 -32.81
CA ASN A 290 -4.04 -9.63 -33.23
C ASN A 290 -3.60 -8.81 -32.01
N GLN A 291 -2.69 -7.85 -32.21
CA GLN A 291 -2.05 -7.10 -31.12
C GLN A 291 -3.05 -6.36 -30.21
N LYS A 292 -4.18 -5.88 -30.76
CA LYS A 292 -5.23 -5.20 -29.98
C LYS A 292 -5.94 -6.17 -29.05
N MET A 293 -6.37 -7.33 -29.56
CA MET A 293 -7.02 -8.37 -28.74
C MET A 293 -6.07 -8.92 -27.69
N TYR A 294 -4.81 -9.17 -28.05
CA TYR A 294 -3.78 -9.62 -27.12
C TYR A 294 -3.58 -8.63 -25.96
N SER A 295 -3.47 -7.33 -26.29
CA SER A 295 -3.33 -6.28 -25.28
C SER A 295 -4.55 -6.16 -24.37
N PHE A 296 -5.75 -6.42 -24.90
CA PHE A 296 -6.98 -6.42 -24.12
C PHE A 296 -7.05 -7.62 -23.16
N GLU A 297 -6.76 -8.83 -23.65
CA GLU A 297 -6.71 -10.03 -22.81
C GLU A 297 -5.67 -9.91 -21.70
N TYR A 298 -4.46 -9.42 -22.03
CA TYR A 298 -3.42 -9.16 -21.03
C TYR A 298 -3.90 -8.20 -19.93
N LYS A 299 -4.60 -7.10 -20.30
CA LYS A 299 -5.16 -6.16 -19.31
C LYS A 299 -6.21 -6.82 -18.40
N ILE A 300 -7.06 -7.69 -18.94
CA ILE A 300 -8.03 -8.46 -18.14
C ILE A 300 -7.29 -9.34 -17.13
N LYS A 301 -6.31 -10.12 -17.59
CA LYS A 301 -5.55 -11.02 -16.72
C LYS A 301 -4.74 -10.27 -15.67
N SER A 302 -4.14 -9.14 -16.03
CA SER A 302 -3.47 -8.24 -15.10
C SER A 302 -4.43 -7.69 -14.03
N ALA A 303 -5.66 -7.32 -14.41
CA ALA A 303 -6.67 -6.90 -13.46
C ALA A 303 -7.11 -8.04 -12.53
N ILE A 304 -7.31 -9.25 -13.05
CA ILE A 304 -7.63 -10.45 -12.24
C ILE A 304 -6.51 -10.73 -11.24
N ARG A 305 -5.24 -10.68 -11.67
CA ARG A 305 -4.08 -10.81 -10.78
C ARG A 305 -4.13 -9.77 -9.66
N LEU A 306 -4.34 -8.50 -9.98
CA LEU A 306 -4.42 -7.43 -8.97
C LEU A 306 -5.60 -7.66 -8.00
N ILE A 307 -6.75 -8.12 -8.48
CA ILE A 307 -7.88 -8.48 -7.62
C ILE A 307 -7.50 -9.64 -6.68
N ASN A 308 -6.77 -10.64 -7.17
CA ASN A 308 -6.33 -11.77 -6.34
C ASN A 308 -5.28 -11.35 -5.30
N ILE A 309 -4.31 -10.50 -5.66
CA ILE A 309 -3.29 -9.97 -4.75
C ILE A 309 -3.90 -9.07 -3.68
N TYR A 310 -4.79 -8.16 -4.09
CA TYR A 310 -5.40 -7.18 -3.19
C TYR A 310 -6.80 -7.60 -2.74
N ARG A 311 -7.17 -8.88 -2.78
CA ARG A 311 -8.56 -9.32 -2.58
C ARG A 311 -9.16 -8.76 -1.29
N ASP A 312 -8.38 -8.69 -0.22
CA ASP A 312 -8.87 -8.19 1.06
C ASP A 312 -8.89 -6.64 1.13
N ASP A 313 -8.00 -5.95 0.41
CA ASP A 313 -7.89 -4.48 0.42
C ASP A 313 -8.77 -3.80 -0.66
N PHE A 314 -8.88 -4.41 -1.85
CA PHE A 314 -9.69 -3.97 -2.98
C PHE A 314 -11.18 -4.09 -2.69
N PHE A 315 -11.66 -5.23 -2.18
CA PHE A 315 -13.08 -5.37 -1.82
C PHE A 315 -13.46 -4.43 -0.68
N THR A 316 -12.53 -4.14 0.24
CA THR A 316 -12.76 -3.19 1.34
C THR A 316 -12.84 -1.74 0.84
N LYS A 317 -11.94 -1.32 -0.08
CA LYS A 317 -11.96 0.03 -0.67
C LYS A 317 -13.12 0.24 -1.66
N VAL A 318 -13.41 -0.74 -2.50
CA VAL A 318 -14.52 -0.70 -3.47
C VAL A 318 -15.86 -0.75 -2.75
N SER A 319 -16.03 -1.60 -1.73
CA SER A 319 -17.25 -1.61 -0.93
C SER A 319 -17.45 -0.29 -0.16
N LYS A 320 -16.39 0.34 0.36
CA LYS A 320 -16.47 1.68 0.96
C LYS A 320 -16.89 2.75 -0.06
N LYS A 321 -16.31 2.75 -1.27
CA LYS A 321 -16.69 3.68 -2.35
C LYS A 321 -18.13 3.47 -2.83
N ILE A 322 -18.57 2.22 -3.02
CA ILE A 322 -19.94 1.90 -3.41
C ILE A 322 -20.92 2.29 -2.30
N LYS A 323 -20.62 1.96 -1.02
CA LYS A 323 -21.43 2.40 0.12
C LYS A 323 -21.52 3.92 0.21
N SER A 324 -20.41 4.64 0.00
CA SER A 324 -20.37 6.10 -0.05
C SER A 324 -21.20 6.66 -1.21
N LEU A 325 -21.10 6.07 -2.41
CA LEU A 325 -21.90 6.47 -3.57
C LEU A 325 -23.39 6.27 -3.33
N ILE A 326 -23.80 5.12 -2.78
CA ILE A 326 -25.20 4.83 -2.43
C ILE A 326 -25.71 5.83 -1.40
N LEU A 327 -24.93 6.11 -0.35
CA LEU A 327 -25.29 7.10 0.66
C LEU A 327 -25.40 8.51 0.06
N ASN A 328 -24.51 8.92 -0.84
CA ASN A 328 -24.58 10.22 -1.52
C ASN A 328 -25.82 10.34 -2.42
N VAL A 329 -26.17 9.26 -3.14
CA VAL A 329 -27.39 9.20 -3.94
C VAL A 329 -28.63 9.26 -3.05
N MET A 330 -28.65 8.52 -1.95
CA MET A 330 -29.74 8.59 -0.97
C MET A 330 -29.88 9.99 -0.38
N ALA A 331 -28.77 10.60 0.07
CA ALA A 331 -28.76 11.92 0.69
C ALA A 331 -29.34 13.02 -0.22
N THR A 332 -29.41 12.81 -1.53
CA THR A 332 -29.96 13.78 -2.48
C THR A 332 -31.34 13.41 -3.03
N ARG A 333 -31.81 12.16 -2.85
CA ARG A 333 -33.04 11.66 -3.49
C ARG A 333 -34.17 11.28 -2.54
N ILE A 334 -33.91 11.15 -1.24
CA ILE A 334 -34.95 10.88 -0.23
C ILE A 334 -35.08 12.06 0.73
N LYS A 335 -36.23 12.17 1.39
CA LYS A 335 -36.48 13.19 2.43
C LYS A 335 -35.41 13.09 3.53
N ASP A 336 -34.95 14.24 4.03
CA ASP A 336 -33.86 14.31 5.00
C ASP A 336 -34.13 13.48 6.27
N GLU A 337 -35.36 13.49 6.77
CA GLU A 337 -35.81 12.63 7.88
C GLU A 337 -35.59 11.13 7.62
N HIS A 338 -35.90 10.65 6.41
CA HIS A 338 -35.72 9.25 6.04
C HIS A 338 -34.24 8.90 5.94
N PHE A 339 -33.44 9.80 5.37
CA PHE A 339 -31.99 9.61 5.29
C PHE A 339 -31.37 9.50 6.69
N ILE A 340 -31.68 10.44 7.59
CA ILE A 340 -31.16 10.42 8.96
C ILE A 340 -31.60 9.15 9.69
N LYS A 341 -32.85 8.69 9.55
CA LYS A 341 -33.33 7.41 10.14
C LYS A 341 -32.50 6.21 9.67
N ILE A 342 -32.15 6.14 8.39
CA ILE A 342 -31.35 5.04 7.82
C ILE A 342 -29.93 5.06 8.37
N VAL A 343 -29.27 6.23 8.35
CA VAL A 343 -27.87 6.35 8.80
C VAL A 343 -27.78 6.12 10.31
N PHE A 344 -28.75 6.63 11.09
CA PHE A 344 -28.84 6.41 12.53
C PHE A 344 -28.98 4.93 12.88
N TYR A 345 -29.95 4.23 12.27
CA TYR A 345 -30.15 2.80 12.53
C TYR A 345 -28.88 1.99 12.21
N LYS A 346 -28.20 2.33 11.12
CA LYS A 346 -26.95 1.69 10.72
C LYS A 346 -25.81 1.94 11.71
N ALA A 347 -25.76 3.12 12.34
CA ALA A 347 -24.72 3.49 13.28
C ALA A 347 -24.96 2.92 14.69
N LEU A 348 -26.21 2.96 15.18
CA LEU A 348 -26.53 2.68 16.59
C LEU A 348 -27.31 1.37 16.81
N GLY A 349 -27.84 0.76 15.75
CA GLY A 349 -28.53 -0.54 15.81
C GLY A 349 -29.98 -0.51 16.29
N TYR A 350 -30.56 0.67 16.58
CA TYR A 350 -31.95 0.84 16.99
C TYR A 350 -32.64 1.96 16.19
N PRO A 351 -33.98 1.91 16.00
CA PRO A 351 -34.68 2.87 15.15
C PRO A 351 -34.76 4.26 15.79
N LEU A 352 -34.56 5.30 14.98
CA LEU A 352 -34.69 6.71 15.40
C LEU A 352 -36.16 7.14 15.53
N ASN A 353 -36.56 7.59 16.72
CA ASN A 353 -37.85 8.24 16.95
C ASN A 353 -37.74 9.77 16.98
N LEU A 354 -38.07 10.44 15.88
CA LEU A 354 -38.09 11.91 15.80
C LEU A 354 -39.35 12.55 16.44
N ASN A 355 -40.42 11.79 16.66
CA ASN A 355 -41.66 12.34 17.20
C ASN A 355 -41.61 12.47 18.73
N ALA A 356 -40.91 11.55 19.38
CA ALA A 356 -40.71 11.53 20.83
C ALA A 356 -39.28 11.04 21.13
N PRO A 357 -38.24 11.83 20.81
CA PRO A 357 -36.85 11.44 21.01
C PRO A 357 -36.55 11.34 22.51
N ARG A 358 -35.95 10.23 22.93
CA ARG A 358 -35.64 9.97 24.34
C ARG A 358 -34.15 10.04 24.60
N THR A 359 -33.35 9.38 23.78
CA THR A 359 -31.91 9.30 24.00
C THR A 359 -31.19 10.58 23.58
N LEU A 360 -29.96 10.80 24.07
CA LEU A 360 -29.13 11.92 23.65
C LEU A 360 -28.90 11.87 22.14
N ASN A 361 -28.54 10.70 21.61
CA ASN A 361 -28.33 10.51 20.17
C ASN A 361 -29.60 10.84 19.35
N GLU A 362 -30.79 10.41 19.77
CA GLU A 362 -32.06 10.76 19.09
C GLU A 362 -32.33 12.27 19.12
N LYS A 363 -32.10 12.91 20.27
CA LYS A 363 -32.30 14.35 20.45
C LYS A 363 -31.31 15.18 19.64
N LEU A 364 -30.07 14.71 19.47
CA LEU A 364 -29.10 15.32 18.55
C LEU A 364 -29.48 15.16 17.07
N GLN A 365 -30.14 14.06 16.68
CA GLN A 365 -30.69 13.98 15.32
C GLN A 365 -31.91 14.88 15.14
N TRP A 366 -32.75 15.01 16.18
CA TRP A 366 -33.87 15.94 16.17
C TRP A 366 -33.40 17.39 16.05
N SER A 367 -32.34 17.80 16.77
CA SER A 367 -31.81 19.17 16.72
C SER A 367 -31.30 19.58 15.34
N LYS A 368 -30.68 18.65 14.58
CA LYS A 368 -30.24 18.92 13.21
C LYS A 368 -31.36 19.44 12.31
N LEU A 369 -32.57 18.91 12.47
CA LEU A 369 -33.71 19.24 11.63
C LEU A 369 -34.50 20.44 12.16
N ASN A 370 -34.49 20.66 13.48
CA ASN A 370 -35.43 21.58 14.14
C ASN A 370 -34.78 22.82 14.78
N LEU A 371 -33.46 22.83 15.02
CA LEU A 371 -32.76 23.95 15.69
C LEU A 371 -31.84 24.72 14.73
N VAL A 372 -32.26 24.90 13.48
CA VAL A 372 -31.46 25.60 12.46
C VAL A 372 -31.62 27.11 12.63
N ASN A 373 -30.58 27.79 13.09
CA ASN A 373 -30.54 29.25 13.13
C ASN A 373 -29.15 29.81 12.78
N GLU A 374 -29.08 31.13 12.59
CA GLU A 374 -27.87 31.84 12.19
C GLU A 374 -26.74 31.73 13.23
N LYS A 375 -27.08 31.66 14.52
CA LYS A 375 -26.09 31.55 15.60
C LYS A 375 -25.35 30.21 15.57
N LEU A 376 -26.05 29.11 15.33
CA LEU A 376 -25.39 27.81 15.12
C LEU A 376 -24.47 27.84 13.90
N THR A 377 -24.87 28.55 12.84
CA THR A 377 -24.07 28.68 11.62
C THR A 377 -22.79 29.48 11.87
N MET A 378 -22.92 30.63 12.52
CA MET A 378 -21.78 31.47 12.95
C MET A 378 -20.81 30.65 13.81
N CYS A 379 -21.30 29.90 14.80
CA CYS A 379 -20.43 29.14 15.68
C CYS A 379 -19.81 27.89 15.02
N ALA A 380 -20.41 27.37 13.94
CA ALA A 380 -19.84 26.25 13.17
C ALA A 380 -18.77 26.69 12.17
N ASP A 381 -18.78 27.96 11.75
CA ASP A 381 -17.75 28.57 10.90
C ASP A 381 -16.51 28.90 11.73
N LYS A 382 -15.37 28.28 11.40
CA LYS A 382 -14.10 28.47 12.12
C LYS A 382 -13.56 29.91 12.10
N LEU A 383 -14.00 30.73 11.15
CA LEU A 383 -13.66 32.15 11.09
C LEU A 383 -14.70 33.00 11.83
N ALA A 384 -15.99 32.83 11.53
CA ALA A 384 -17.04 33.66 12.13
C ALA A 384 -17.24 33.40 13.64
N VAL A 385 -17.00 32.16 14.11
CA VAL A 385 -17.11 31.82 15.55
C VAL A 385 -16.20 32.67 16.43
N ARG A 386 -15.12 33.22 15.86
CA ARG A 386 -14.13 34.00 16.60
C ARG A 386 -14.77 35.23 17.23
N GLU A 387 -15.68 35.92 16.54
CA GLU A 387 -16.40 37.07 17.09
C GLU A 387 -17.23 36.69 18.32
N TYR A 388 -17.93 35.54 18.26
CA TYR A 388 -18.67 35.00 19.39
C TYR A 388 -17.76 34.65 20.57
N ILE A 389 -16.59 34.05 20.31
CA ILE A 389 -15.62 33.70 21.37
C ILE A 389 -15.01 34.95 22.00
N SER A 390 -14.64 35.94 21.19
CA SER A 390 -14.15 37.24 21.64
C SER A 390 -15.14 37.94 22.57
N GLU A 391 -16.42 37.97 22.21
CA GLU A 391 -17.48 38.57 23.03
C GLU A 391 -17.69 37.82 24.35
N LYS A 392 -17.67 36.48 24.31
CA LYS A 392 -18.00 35.64 25.49
C LYS A 392 -16.86 35.50 26.48
N ILE A 393 -15.65 35.24 25.99
CA ILE A 393 -14.53 34.88 26.85
C ILE A 393 -13.28 35.71 26.61
N GLY A 394 -13.20 36.48 25.53
CA GLY A 394 -12.07 37.37 25.23
C GLY A 394 -11.13 36.84 24.14
N ASP A 395 -10.42 37.77 23.50
CA ASP A 395 -9.51 37.52 22.37
C ASP A 395 -8.28 36.69 22.75
N GLU A 396 -7.86 36.73 24.01
CA GLU A 396 -6.66 36.06 24.50
C GLU A 396 -6.71 34.54 24.38
N TYR A 397 -7.91 33.97 24.24
CA TYR A 397 -8.15 32.54 24.06
C TYR A 397 -8.14 32.11 22.59
N LEU A 398 -8.14 33.03 21.63
CA LEU A 398 -8.15 32.68 20.22
C LEU A 398 -6.77 32.30 19.70
N VAL A 399 -6.70 31.23 18.89
CA VAL A 399 -5.51 30.94 18.11
C VAL A 399 -5.32 32.04 17.05
N PRO A 400 -4.11 32.59 16.87
CA PRO A 400 -3.87 33.61 15.86
C PRO A 400 -4.11 33.10 14.44
N VAL A 401 -5.03 33.75 13.71
CA VAL A 401 -5.18 33.60 12.27
C VAL A 401 -4.09 34.44 11.61
N VAL A 402 -3.31 33.79 10.75
CA VAL A 402 -2.18 34.43 10.05
C VAL A 402 -2.65 35.03 8.73
N LYS A 403 -3.50 34.31 7.99
CA LYS A 403 -3.95 34.73 6.65
C LYS A 403 -5.25 34.04 6.27
N GLU A 404 -6.18 34.80 5.70
CA GLU A 404 -7.30 34.27 4.92
C GLU A 404 -6.92 34.26 3.43
N ILE A 405 -7.25 33.17 2.75
CA ILE A 405 -6.94 32.95 1.34
C ILE A 405 -8.25 33.06 0.57
N LEU A 406 -8.43 34.20 -0.10
CA LEU A 406 -9.62 34.51 -0.90
C LEU A 406 -9.60 33.80 -2.26
N ASP A 407 -8.42 33.71 -2.87
CA ASP A 407 -8.19 32.97 -4.11
C ASP A 407 -7.06 31.96 -3.88
N ILE A 408 -7.40 30.67 -4.01
CA ILE A 408 -6.43 29.59 -3.84
C ILE A 408 -5.48 29.49 -5.03
N ASP A 409 -5.89 29.94 -6.21
CA ASP A 409 -5.10 29.80 -7.44
C ASP A 409 -3.92 30.77 -7.45
N SER A 410 -4.08 31.94 -6.83
CA SER A 410 -3.04 32.95 -6.67
C SER A 410 -1.99 32.62 -5.60
N LEU A 411 -2.21 31.58 -4.77
CA LEU A 411 -1.31 31.26 -3.66
C LEU A 411 0.08 30.85 -4.16
N THR A 412 1.13 31.48 -3.66
CA THR A 412 2.53 31.10 -3.93
C THR A 412 3.18 30.51 -2.68
N ILE A 413 4.38 29.93 -2.83
CA ILE A 413 5.13 29.43 -1.67
C ILE A 413 5.56 30.58 -0.74
N ASP A 414 5.82 31.76 -1.30
CA ASP A 414 6.24 32.95 -0.57
C ASP A 414 5.11 33.57 0.27
N ASP A 415 3.86 33.30 -0.12
CA ASP A 415 2.67 33.68 0.65
C ASP A 415 2.50 32.90 1.96
N LEU A 416 3.24 31.80 2.13
CA LEU A 416 3.13 30.92 3.29
C LEU A 416 4.09 31.33 4.41
N PRO A 417 3.69 31.19 5.70
CA PRO A 417 4.55 31.53 6.82
C PRO A 417 5.84 30.70 6.87
N GLU A 418 6.93 31.33 7.32
CA GLU A 418 8.23 30.67 7.58
C GLU A 418 8.23 29.74 8.79
N PHE A 419 7.27 29.94 9.70
CA PHE A 419 7.10 29.14 10.91
C PHE A 419 6.03 28.07 10.71
N PRO A 420 6.02 26.97 11.50
CA PRO A 420 5.00 25.92 11.40
C PRO A 420 3.57 26.44 11.50
N PHE A 421 2.71 26.01 10.58
CA PHE A 421 1.33 26.47 10.49
C PHE A 421 0.36 25.34 10.12
N ILE A 422 -0.93 25.61 10.30
CA ILE A 422 -2.01 24.73 9.86
C ILE A 422 -2.91 25.49 8.89
N ILE A 423 -3.14 24.92 7.71
CA ILE A 423 -4.07 25.43 6.71
C ILE A 423 -5.36 24.64 6.78
N LYS A 424 -6.52 25.32 6.78
CA LYS A 424 -7.83 24.73 7.05
C LYS A 424 -8.89 25.30 6.12
N ALA A 425 -9.93 24.51 5.83
CA ALA A 425 -11.21 25.04 5.35
C ALA A 425 -12.11 25.38 6.55
N ASN A 426 -12.83 26.49 6.49
CA ASN A 426 -13.63 26.97 7.61
C ASN A 426 -14.95 26.20 7.81
N HIS A 427 -15.53 25.67 6.73
CA HIS A 427 -16.91 25.15 6.69
C HIS A 427 -17.07 23.63 6.89
N THR A 428 -15.99 22.91 7.19
CA THR A 428 -15.98 21.42 7.23
C THR A 428 -15.13 20.88 8.40
N SER A 429 -15.31 19.61 8.75
CA SER A 429 -14.39 18.91 9.67
C SER A 429 -13.42 18.01 8.88
N GLY A 430 -12.21 17.79 9.41
CA GLY A 430 -11.19 16.91 8.82
C GLY A 430 -10.46 17.44 7.58
N THR A 431 -10.71 18.69 7.18
CA THR A 431 -10.10 19.34 6.01
C THR A 431 -9.02 20.32 6.45
N TYR A 432 -7.83 19.79 6.69
CA TYR A 432 -6.67 20.60 7.07
C TYR A 432 -5.37 19.93 6.62
N LYS A 433 -4.29 20.71 6.59
CA LYS A 433 -2.93 20.21 6.43
C LYS A 433 -2.00 20.94 7.40
N ILE A 434 -1.19 20.18 8.11
CA ILE A 434 -0.12 20.73 8.95
C ILE A 434 1.12 20.89 8.08
N VAL A 435 1.72 22.07 8.12
CA VAL A 435 2.93 22.39 7.38
C VAL A 435 4.02 22.77 8.39
N TRP A 436 4.99 21.87 8.54
CA TRP A 436 6.14 22.09 9.43
C TRP A 436 7.19 23.00 8.81
N ASN A 437 7.34 22.96 7.49
CA ASN A 437 8.27 23.80 6.73
C ASN A 437 7.68 24.04 5.33
N ARG A 438 7.51 25.30 4.95
CA ARG A 438 6.97 25.70 3.65
C ARG A 438 7.81 25.23 2.46
N HIS A 439 9.12 25.06 2.62
CA HIS A 439 10.01 24.63 1.54
C HIS A 439 9.87 23.15 1.18
N ASN A 440 9.21 22.35 2.03
CA ASN A 440 9.00 20.92 1.81
C ASN A 440 7.63 20.61 1.19
N ILE A 441 6.86 21.63 0.81
CA ILE A 441 5.52 21.43 0.25
C ILE A 441 5.51 21.54 -1.28
N ASP A 442 4.74 20.67 -1.91
CA ASP A 442 4.29 20.86 -3.29
C ASP A 442 3.08 21.82 -3.27
N ILE A 443 3.31 23.06 -3.71
CA ILE A 443 2.30 24.12 -3.70
C ILE A 443 1.11 23.79 -4.62
N GLU A 444 1.33 23.15 -5.76
CA GLU A 444 0.26 22.81 -6.70
C GLU A 444 -0.59 21.65 -6.17
N ASN A 445 0.03 20.70 -5.48
CA ASN A 445 -0.68 19.68 -4.74
C ASN A 445 -1.54 20.29 -3.62
N LEU A 446 -0.98 21.21 -2.82
CA LEU A 446 -1.72 21.89 -1.76
C LEU A 446 -2.93 22.66 -2.29
N LYS A 447 -2.77 23.41 -3.38
CA LYS A 447 -3.89 24.09 -4.06
C LYS A 447 -4.96 23.09 -4.49
N SER A 448 -4.56 21.97 -5.10
CA SER A 448 -5.47 20.90 -5.53
C SER A 448 -6.27 20.30 -4.36
N GLU A 449 -5.64 20.08 -3.21
CA GLU A 449 -6.31 19.64 -1.99
C GLU A 449 -7.31 20.68 -1.48
N CYS A 450 -6.90 21.94 -1.39
CA CYS A 450 -7.76 23.04 -0.93
C CYS A 450 -8.99 23.23 -1.84
N ARG A 451 -8.83 23.15 -3.17
CA ARG A 451 -9.97 23.17 -4.12
C ARG A 451 -10.96 22.05 -3.84
N LYS A 452 -10.49 20.85 -3.54
CA LYS A 452 -11.35 19.72 -3.17
C LYS A 452 -12.08 20.00 -1.86
N TRP A 453 -11.42 20.59 -0.86
CA TRP A 453 -12.06 20.95 0.40
C TRP A 453 -13.19 21.96 0.21
N LEU A 454 -12.98 23.01 -0.60
CA LEU A 454 -13.98 24.02 -0.92
C LEU A 454 -15.22 23.45 -1.64
N GLN A 455 -15.06 22.36 -2.40
CA GLN A 455 -16.16 21.68 -3.07
C GLN A 455 -17.03 20.84 -2.12
N LEU A 456 -16.52 20.47 -0.95
CA LEU A 456 -17.26 19.65 0.01
C LEU A 456 -18.46 20.41 0.57
N ASP A 457 -19.64 19.81 0.45
CA ASP A 457 -20.88 20.29 1.05
C ASP A 457 -21.20 19.49 2.30
N TYR A 458 -20.71 19.96 3.45
CA TYR A 458 -20.82 19.25 4.72
C TYR A 458 -22.28 19.10 5.20
N THR A 459 -23.19 19.95 4.71
CA THR A 459 -24.63 19.81 5.01
C THR A 459 -25.18 18.50 4.48
N LYS A 460 -24.74 18.04 3.31
CA LYS A 460 -25.29 16.87 2.64
C LYS A 460 -24.77 15.55 3.24
N TYR A 461 -23.66 15.60 3.98
CA TYR A 461 -23.02 14.41 4.52
C TYR A 461 -23.90 13.70 5.56
N ASN A 462 -24.34 14.43 6.60
CA ASN A 462 -25.19 13.92 7.69
C ASN A 462 -26.30 14.89 8.11
N LYS A 463 -26.74 15.75 7.17
CA LYS A 463 -27.84 16.73 7.36
C LYS A 463 -27.60 17.70 8.50
N GLU A 464 -26.36 18.16 8.60
CA GLU A 464 -25.93 19.16 9.58
C GLU A 464 -26.11 20.56 8.98
N TYR A 465 -27.31 21.11 9.15
CA TYR A 465 -27.71 22.38 8.52
C TYR A 465 -26.95 23.60 9.02
N GLN A 466 -26.29 23.52 10.18
CA GLN A 466 -25.44 24.59 10.66
C GLN A 466 -24.28 24.93 9.70
N TYR A 467 -23.93 24.04 8.76
CA TYR A 467 -22.90 24.32 7.75
C TYR A 467 -23.44 24.95 6.46
N LYS A 468 -24.75 25.16 6.34
CA LYS A 468 -25.42 25.43 5.04
C LYS A 468 -25.08 26.78 4.43
N SER A 469 -25.03 27.81 5.25
CA SER A 469 -24.86 29.19 4.78
C SER A 469 -23.46 29.74 5.08
N ILE A 470 -22.50 28.87 5.37
CA ILE A 470 -21.11 29.26 5.61
C ILE A 470 -20.45 29.62 4.27
N GLU A 471 -19.94 30.83 4.18
CA GLU A 471 -19.06 31.23 3.06
C GLU A 471 -17.75 30.44 3.15
N ARG A 472 -17.44 29.68 2.10
CA ARG A 472 -16.35 28.70 2.12
C ARG A 472 -15.02 29.38 1.82
N LYS A 473 -14.12 29.37 2.80
CA LYS A 473 -12.80 29.99 2.73
C LYS A 473 -11.71 29.02 3.17
N ILE A 474 -10.50 29.28 2.68
CA ILE A 474 -9.29 28.66 3.20
C ILE A 474 -8.58 29.70 4.07
N PHE A 475 -8.02 29.26 5.20
CA PHE A 475 -7.27 30.15 6.09
C PHE A 475 -6.12 29.41 6.75
N ILE A 476 -5.16 30.18 7.24
CA ILE A 476 -3.95 29.70 7.92
C ILE A 476 -3.98 30.20 9.36
N GLU A 477 -3.75 29.28 10.29
CA GLU A 477 -3.52 29.56 11.70
C GLU A 477 -2.10 29.18 12.10
N LYS A 478 -1.60 29.82 13.15
CA LYS A 478 -0.36 29.38 13.81
C LYS A 478 -0.56 27.96 14.36
N LEU A 479 0.39 27.07 14.09
CA LEU A 479 0.39 25.74 14.70
C LEU A 479 0.77 25.86 16.17
N LEU A 480 -0.09 25.36 17.07
CA LEU A 480 0.24 25.25 18.48
C LEU A 480 1.19 24.06 18.69
N ILE A 481 2.36 24.35 19.27
CA ILE A 481 3.40 23.37 19.57
C ILE A 481 3.91 23.62 21.00
N ASP A 482 4.14 22.54 21.75
CA ASP A 482 4.74 22.61 23.08
C ASP A 482 6.26 22.81 23.01
N GLU A 483 6.89 22.95 24.17
CA GLU A 483 8.34 23.13 24.30
C GLU A 483 9.17 21.96 23.74
N ASN A 484 8.54 20.79 23.55
CA ASN A 484 9.15 19.59 22.97
C ASN A 484 8.81 19.43 21.47
N GLY A 485 8.16 20.43 20.86
CA GLY A 485 7.77 20.41 19.46
C GLY A 485 6.57 19.52 19.14
N LYS A 486 5.78 19.11 20.14
CA LYS A 486 4.58 18.27 19.96
C LYS A 486 3.32 19.09 19.92
N ILE A 487 2.31 18.58 19.21
CA ILE A 487 0.97 19.16 19.16
C ILE A 487 0.27 18.87 20.50
N PRO A 488 -0.32 19.88 21.17
CA PRO A 488 -0.98 19.69 22.45
C PRO A 488 -2.21 18.79 22.33
N SER A 489 -2.52 18.08 23.42
CA SER A 489 -3.76 17.29 23.54
C SER A 489 -4.99 18.19 23.59
N ASP A 490 -6.11 17.66 23.10
CA ASP A 490 -7.41 18.35 23.17
C ASP A 490 -8.14 17.92 24.45
N ILE A 491 -8.71 18.89 25.17
CA ILE A 491 -9.73 18.65 26.18
C ILE A 491 -11.06 19.18 25.65
N LYS A 492 -12.11 18.38 25.73
CA LYS A 492 -13.42 18.65 25.14
C LYS A 492 -14.51 18.57 26.18
N PHE A 493 -15.39 19.55 26.21
CA PHE A 493 -16.43 19.71 27.22
C PHE A 493 -17.79 19.58 26.55
N SER A 494 -18.44 18.44 26.71
CA SER A 494 -19.83 18.25 26.29
C SER A 494 -20.75 18.86 27.33
N CYS A 495 -21.49 19.88 26.92
CA CYS A 495 -22.33 20.70 27.78
C CYS A 495 -23.81 20.51 27.44
N ILE A 496 -24.67 20.46 28.47
CA ILE A 496 -26.12 20.41 28.34
C ILE A 496 -26.70 21.60 29.11
N HIS A 497 -27.50 22.43 28.42
CA HIS A 497 -28.10 23.65 28.97
C HIS A 497 -27.07 24.52 29.71
N GLY A 498 -25.91 24.74 29.09
CA GLY A 498 -24.83 25.54 29.65
C GLY A 498 -23.97 24.87 30.72
N ASN A 499 -24.27 23.64 31.17
CA ASN A 499 -23.50 22.97 32.22
C ASN A 499 -22.60 21.89 31.63
N VAL A 500 -21.36 21.80 32.10
CA VAL A 500 -20.44 20.72 31.71
C VAL A 500 -20.92 19.40 32.30
N GLU A 501 -21.17 18.42 31.43
CA GLU A 501 -21.68 17.10 31.81
C GLU A 501 -20.64 16.00 31.60
N ILE A 502 -19.84 16.11 30.53
CA ILE A 502 -18.79 15.15 30.21
C ILE A 502 -17.56 15.88 29.71
N ILE A 503 -16.40 15.55 30.27
CA ILE A 503 -15.10 16.02 29.82
C ILE A 503 -14.38 14.86 29.12
N HIS A 504 -13.99 15.07 27.86
CA HIS A 504 -13.24 14.11 27.07
C HIS A 504 -11.80 14.57 26.92
N VAL A 505 -10.86 13.65 27.10
CA VAL A 505 -9.44 13.91 26.83
C VAL A 505 -8.96 12.94 25.76
N ASP A 506 -8.59 13.47 24.60
CA ASP A 506 -8.07 12.70 23.47
C ASP A 506 -6.55 12.62 23.55
N SER A 507 -5.98 11.41 23.48
CA SER A 507 -4.52 11.19 23.52
C SER A 507 -4.05 10.21 22.43
N ASN A 508 -2.74 10.21 22.18
CA ASN A 508 -2.06 9.28 21.25
C ASN A 508 -2.64 9.25 19.81
N LYS A 509 -3.15 10.39 19.32
CA LYS A 509 -3.82 10.51 18.02
C LYS A 509 -2.99 10.05 16.82
N GLU A 510 -1.66 10.03 16.92
CA GLU A 510 -0.74 9.64 15.84
C GLU A 510 -0.59 8.11 15.67
N LYS A 511 -0.94 7.31 16.69
CA LYS A 511 -0.82 5.84 16.63
C LYS A 511 -2.17 5.15 16.81
N THR A 512 -2.76 5.35 17.99
CA THR A 512 -4.04 4.74 18.37
C THR A 512 -4.79 5.82 19.11
N HIS A 513 -5.79 6.45 18.48
CA HIS A 513 -6.60 7.48 19.12
C HIS A 513 -7.26 6.86 20.37
N LEU A 514 -6.88 7.36 21.56
CA LEU A 514 -7.46 6.97 22.84
C LEU A 514 -8.32 8.11 23.39
N ARG A 515 -9.37 7.77 24.14
CA ARG A 515 -10.20 8.75 24.83
C ARG A 515 -10.49 8.36 26.28
N ASN A 516 -10.36 9.31 27.19
CA ASN A 516 -10.79 9.17 28.58
C ASN A 516 -11.94 10.15 28.87
N ASN A 517 -13.01 9.66 29.51
CA ASN A 517 -14.19 10.46 29.86
C ASN A 517 -14.23 10.70 31.38
N TYR A 518 -14.51 11.93 31.77
CA TYR A 518 -14.54 12.39 33.16
C TYR A 518 -15.80 13.22 33.44
N SER A 519 -16.24 13.22 34.69
CA SER A 519 -17.23 14.18 35.18
C SER A 519 -16.65 15.60 35.23
N ARG A 520 -17.50 16.59 35.48
CA ARG A 520 -17.12 17.99 35.74
C ARG A 520 -16.04 18.12 36.82
N GLU A 521 -16.11 17.29 37.87
CA GLU A 521 -15.15 17.26 39.00
C GLU A 521 -13.87 16.45 38.72
N TRP A 522 -13.68 15.98 37.48
CA TRP A 522 -12.56 15.12 37.06
C TRP A 522 -12.61 13.68 37.61
N LEU A 523 -13.80 13.16 37.92
CA LEU A 523 -13.94 11.74 38.28
C LEU A 523 -14.06 10.89 37.01
N PRO A 524 -13.27 9.81 36.85
CA PRO A 524 -13.40 8.93 35.68
C PRO A 524 -14.82 8.37 35.56
N LEU A 525 -15.40 8.47 34.37
CA LEU A 525 -16.70 7.87 34.07
C LEU A 525 -16.53 6.39 33.70
N ASP A 526 -17.55 5.60 34.03
CA ASP A 526 -17.60 4.15 33.83
C ASP A 526 -18.19 3.74 32.47
N PHE A 527 -18.20 4.67 31.51
CA PHE A 527 -18.61 4.45 30.14
C PHE A 527 -17.65 5.10 29.13
N ASP A 528 -17.71 4.59 27.91
CA ASP A 528 -17.00 5.14 26.76
C ASP A 528 -17.98 5.83 25.81
N TRP A 529 -17.62 7.03 25.35
CA TRP A 529 -18.39 7.77 24.36
C TRP A 529 -17.48 8.55 23.38
N PRO A 530 -17.48 8.19 22.08
CA PRO A 530 -18.13 7.01 21.52
C PRO A 530 -17.41 5.69 21.92
N SER A 531 -18.12 4.57 21.90
CA SER A 531 -17.67 3.25 22.35
C SER A 531 -16.65 2.59 21.42
N ASP A 532 -16.49 3.09 20.20
CA ASP A 532 -15.52 2.61 19.21
C ASP A 532 -14.12 3.23 19.40
N ILE A 533 -13.97 4.20 20.32
CA ILE A 533 -12.67 4.75 20.70
C ILE A 533 -12.20 4.08 22.00
N PRO A 534 -11.06 3.39 22.00
CA PRO A 534 -10.56 2.70 23.19
C PRO A 534 -10.15 3.67 24.31
N LYS A 535 -10.37 3.23 25.55
CA LYS A 535 -10.00 3.96 26.76
C LYS A 535 -8.50 3.91 27.01
N GLY A 536 -7.90 5.06 27.29
CA GLY A 536 -6.49 5.18 27.66
C GLY A 536 -6.23 5.03 29.16
N ALA A 537 -4.96 5.17 29.55
CA ALA A 537 -4.58 5.28 30.96
C ALA A 537 -5.22 6.51 31.62
N ILE A 538 -5.39 6.48 32.95
CA ILE A 538 -5.93 7.62 33.69
C ILE A 538 -5.00 8.83 33.53
N ILE A 539 -5.56 9.94 33.09
CA ILE A 539 -4.89 11.22 32.90
C ILE A 539 -5.04 12.08 34.17
N GLU A 540 -3.93 12.71 34.56
CA GLU A 540 -3.87 13.61 35.71
C GLU A 540 -4.76 14.84 35.52
N LYS A 541 -5.34 15.34 36.61
CA LYS A 541 -6.22 16.51 36.61
C LYS A 541 -5.46 17.77 36.16
N PRO A 542 -5.92 18.50 35.14
CA PRO A 542 -5.34 19.77 34.74
C PRO A 542 -5.42 20.79 35.88
N LYS A 543 -4.31 21.51 36.12
CA LYS A 543 -4.25 22.56 37.15
C LYS A 543 -5.25 23.69 36.91
N ASN A 544 -5.56 23.96 35.65
CA ASN A 544 -6.48 25.01 35.19
C ASN A 544 -7.90 24.49 34.93
N LEU A 545 -8.30 23.33 35.46
CA LEU A 545 -9.61 22.72 35.18
C LEU A 545 -10.77 23.68 35.46
N GLU A 546 -10.81 24.32 36.63
CA GLU A 546 -11.93 25.21 37.00
C GLU A 546 -12.10 26.35 36.00
N LYS A 547 -10.99 26.88 35.48
CA LYS A 547 -11.02 27.92 34.45
C LYS A 547 -11.53 27.37 33.12
N LEU A 548 -11.08 26.18 32.70
CA LEU A 548 -11.58 25.53 31.49
C LEU A 548 -13.09 25.23 31.57
N VAL A 549 -13.56 24.73 32.71
CA VAL A 549 -14.99 24.46 32.95
C VAL A 549 -15.78 25.76 32.86
N TYR A 550 -15.35 26.81 33.55
CA TYR A 550 -16.00 28.12 33.47
C TYR A 550 -16.10 28.63 32.02
N LEU A 551 -15.00 28.60 31.27
CA LEU A 551 -14.98 29.03 29.87
C LEU A 551 -15.92 28.19 28.98
N ALA A 552 -15.97 26.88 29.19
CA ALA A 552 -16.87 25.98 28.48
C ALA A 552 -18.33 26.31 28.79
N GLU A 553 -18.69 26.53 30.06
CA GLU A 553 -20.04 26.86 30.52
C GLU A 553 -20.51 28.22 29.96
N GLU A 554 -19.64 29.23 29.94
CA GLU A 554 -19.93 30.55 29.33
C GLU A 554 -20.21 30.46 27.82
N ILE A 555 -19.39 29.70 27.08
CA ILE A 555 -19.61 29.46 25.64
C ILE A 555 -20.91 28.68 25.42
N ALA A 556 -21.22 27.73 26.30
CA ALA A 556 -22.35 26.82 26.18
C ALA A 556 -23.69 27.37 26.65
N ALA A 557 -23.71 28.50 27.37
CA ALA A 557 -24.88 29.03 28.06
C ALA A 557 -26.13 29.20 27.16
N GLU A 558 -25.94 29.48 25.87
CA GLU A 558 -27.03 29.75 24.93
C GLU A 558 -27.44 28.54 24.09
N PHE A 559 -26.84 27.36 24.32
CA PHE A 559 -27.07 26.17 23.51
C PHE A 559 -27.66 25.03 24.35
N PRO A 560 -28.73 24.35 23.88
CA PRO A 560 -29.27 23.18 24.58
C PRO A 560 -28.23 22.06 24.74
N PHE A 561 -27.45 21.83 23.69
CA PHE A 561 -26.30 20.94 23.71
C PHE A 561 -25.18 21.54 22.87
N VAL A 562 -23.95 21.49 23.38
CA VAL A 562 -22.77 21.85 22.60
C VAL A 562 -21.52 21.20 23.20
N ARG A 563 -20.58 20.79 22.34
CA ARG A 563 -19.23 20.40 22.76
C ARG A 563 -18.26 21.54 22.48
N VAL A 564 -17.52 21.96 23.50
CA VAL A 564 -16.51 23.01 23.41
C VAL A 564 -15.13 22.41 23.57
N ASP A 565 -14.25 22.64 22.61
CA ASP A 565 -12.90 22.06 22.59
C ASP A 565 -11.86 23.14 22.94
N PHE A 566 -10.87 22.76 23.74
CA PHE A 566 -9.73 23.60 24.10
C PHE A 566 -8.41 22.86 23.91
N TYR A 567 -7.37 23.64 23.63
CA TYR A 567 -5.97 23.23 23.75
C TYR A 567 -5.37 23.83 25.01
N THR A 568 -4.55 23.06 25.70
CA THR A 568 -3.78 23.53 26.86
C THR A 568 -2.30 23.46 26.53
N LEU A 569 -1.60 24.59 26.70
CA LEU A 569 -0.17 24.70 26.48
C LEU A 569 0.44 25.35 27.71
N ASN A 570 1.00 24.54 28.60
CA ASN A 570 1.39 24.96 29.94
C ASN A 570 0.17 25.59 30.66
N ASP A 571 0.27 26.84 31.12
CA ASP A 571 -0.84 27.56 31.77
C ASP A 571 -1.75 28.33 30.80
N LYS A 572 -1.44 28.34 29.49
CA LYS A 572 -2.26 29.01 28.46
C LYS A 572 -3.35 28.10 27.91
N ILE A 573 -4.53 28.68 27.71
CA ILE A 573 -5.71 28.01 27.16
C ILE A 573 -5.97 28.64 25.79
N TYR A 574 -6.21 27.79 24.78
CA TYR A 574 -6.69 28.23 23.47
C TYR A 574 -7.99 27.53 23.14
N PHE A 575 -8.96 28.30 22.65
CA PHE A 575 -10.18 27.79 22.04
C PHE A 575 -9.85 26.98 20.78
N GLY A 576 -10.48 25.82 20.63
CA GLY A 576 -10.33 24.92 19.50
C GLY A 576 -11.52 24.97 18.54
N GLU A 577 -12.67 24.43 18.97
CA GLU A 577 -13.89 24.40 18.17
C GLU A 577 -15.16 24.36 19.03
N VAL A 578 -16.28 24.79 18.42
CA VAL A 578 -17.64 24.55 18.91
C VAL A 578 -18.30 23.50 18.03
N THR A 579 -18.80 22.41 18.63
CA THR A 579 -19.41 21.29 17.91
C THR A 579 -20.80 20.96 18.46
N PHE A 580 -21.85 21.18 17.65
CA PHE A 580 -23.24 20.91 18.02
C PHE A 580 -23.65 19.43 17.89
N HIS A 581 -23.00 18.70 16.99
CA HIS A 581 -23.33 17.30 16.70
C HIS A 581 -22.04 16.46 16.67
N PRO A 582 -21.40 16.20 17.83
CA PRO A 582 -20.19 15.39 17.89
C PRO A 582 -20.48 14.02 17.26
N THR A 583 -19.55 13.49 16.47
CA THR A 583 -19.75 12.24 15.68
C THR A 583 -21.01 12.27 14.79
N SER A 584 -21.40 13.47 14.33
CA SER A 584 -22.68 13.73 13.64
C SER A 584 -23.90 13.24 14.46
N GLY A 585 -23.83 13.27 15.78
CA GLY A 585 -24.88 12.81 16.70
C GLY A 585 -25.08 11.29 16.73
N MET A 586 -24.08 10.51 16.28
CA MET A 586 -24.17 9.05 16.15
C MET A 586 -23.15 8.28 17.01
N GLY A 587 -22.51 8.96 17.95
CA GLY A 587 -21.54 8.34 18.85
C GLY A 587 -22.28 7.42 19.81
N GLN A 588 -22.01 6.12 19.73
CA GLN A 588 -22.66 5.12 20.58
C GLN A 588 -22.02 5.17 21.97
N PHE A 589 -22.83 5.17 23.03
CA PHE A 589 -22.32 4.92 24.38
C PHE A 589 -22.00 3.43 24.56
N SER A 590 -20.98 3.10 25.36
CA SER A 590 -20.67 1.70 25.68
C SER A 590 -21.80 0.98 26.43
N ASP A 591 -22.65 1.74 27.12
CA ASP A 591 -23.88 1.28 27.76
C ASP A 591 -25.04 2.23 27.43
N TYR A 592 -26.10 1.68 26.84
CA TYR A 592 -27.29 2.40 26.36
C TYR A 592 -27.98 3.22 27.47
N LYS A 593 -27.85 2.84 28.74
CA LYS A 593 -28.46 3.59 29.85
C LYS A 593 -27.95 5.03 29.94
N TYR A 594 -26.70 5.30 29.53
CA TYR A 594 -26.14 6.65 29.55
C TYR A 594 -26.68 7.52 28.41
N ASP A 595 -26.95 6.91 27.25
CA ASP A 595 -27.63 7.60 26.14
C ASP A 595 -29.03 8.07 26.58
N LEU A 596 -29.76 7.24 27.33
CA LEU A 596 -31.02 7.65 27.98
C LEU A 596 -30.82 8.72 29.06
N TYR A 597 -29.86 8.53 29.97
CA TYR A 597 -29.61 9.45 31.09
C TYR A 597 -29.31 10.88 30.61
N TYR A 598 -28.37 11.03 29.67
CA TYR A 598 -28.06 12.35 29.10
C TYR A 598 -29.15 12.83 28.15
N GLY A 599 -29.89 11.90 27.53
CA GLY A 599 -31.12 12.19 26.82
C GLY A 599 -32.11 12.91 27.72
N ASP A 600 -32.46 12.35 28.88
CA ASP A 600 -33.41 12.92 29.85
C ASP A 600 -32.96 14.28 30.40
N LYS A 601 -31.65 14.56 30.46
CA LYS A 601 -31.11 15.89 30.79
C LYS A 601 -31.31 16.92 29.67
N LEU A 602 -31.17 16.51 28.41
CA LEU A 602 -31.35 17.40 27.25
C LEU A 602 -32.83 17.62 26.95
N ASN A 603 -33.47 18.57 27.63
CA ASN A 603 -34.87 18.92 27.33
C ASN A 603 -34.97 20.17 26.46
N PHE A 604 -35.56 20.05 25.27
CA PHE A 604 -35.94 21.22 24.48
C PHE A 604 -37.19 21.82 25.11
N LYS A 605 -37.08 22.98 25.77
CA LYS A 605 -38.23 23.64 26.42
C LYS A 605 -39.35 23.82 25.39
N ALA A 606 -40.57 23.42 25.75
CA ALA A 606 -41.76 23.80 25.02
C ALA A 606 -41.86 25.33 25.04
N GLY A 607 -41.58 25.98 23.91
CA GLY A 607 -41.61 27.44 23.81
C GLY A 607 -40.34 28.13 23.29
N LEU A 608 -39.30 27.40 22.87
CA LEU A 608 -38.44 27.95 21.81
C LEU A 608 -39.24 27.87 20.51
N SER A 609 -40.12 28.86 20.31
CA SER A 609 -40.65 29.17 19.00
C SER A 609 -39.47 29.39 18.05
N VAL A 610 -39.52 28.66 16.94
CA VAL A 610 -38.68 28.82 15.74
C VAL A 610 -38.54 30.27 15.36
#